data_AF-A0A176Q8H9-F1
#
_entry.id   AF-A0A176Q8H9-F1
#
_cell.length_a   1.000
_cell.length_b   1.000
_cell.length_c   1.000
_cell.angle_alpha   90.00
_cell.angle_beta   90.00
_cell.angle_gamma   90.00
#
_symmetry.space_group_name_H-M   'P 1'
#
loop_
_entity.id
_entity.type
_entity.pdbx_description
1 polymer ?
#
loop_
_entity_poly.entity_id
_entity_poly.type
_entity_poly.pdbx_seq_one_letter_code
_entity_poly.pdbx_strand_id
1 'polypeptide(L)'
;MIKNIIIVSKNLISIELINKQDLESFIKIFTVLDKHIAAKTLFTEEVTIEYKQHNCIEVVELIKDTGFTYHDVESVLNHLSNHGMKVPSSVIASTLSSSYNHALESKDVAFACSKGLPQFYIRVNKNTFIMTPISEEDLELSSQNSEMLIESLKSEKSTYDCIVEENIIKVVVHSEIHQAINSITKSLIKSCLLARDEEEKFKEKLRQLAFKDQAFVEYSSIKTIHRYPHNHPLRKHESVIKDIENILCDFIINENSGFAIERLNRLGSEVSPNTPRIITKTIDKLVKFH
;
A
#
# COMPACT_ATOMS: atom_id res chain seq x y z
N MET A 1 25.96 10.10 0.67
CA MET A 1 25.67 8.67 0.62
C MET A 1 25.13 8.25 1.97
N ILE A 2 24.04 7.48 1.94
CA ILE A 2 23.42 6.92 3.13
C ILE A 2 24.22 5.68 3.51
N LYS A 3 24.69 5.64 4.76
CA LYS A 3 25.43 4.50 5.29
C LYS A 3 24.48 3.43 5.81
N ASN A 4 23.44 3.84 6.53
CA ASN A 4 22.45 2.92 7.10
C ASN A 4 21.14 3.66 7.37
N ILE A 5 20.03 2.90 7.42
CA ILE A 5 18.74 3.36 7.90
C ILE A 5 18.22 2.30 8.87
N ILE A 6 17.91 2.71 10.09
CA ILE A 6 17.59 1.81 11.20
C ILE A 6 16.21 2.21 11.74
N ILE A 7 15.28 1.26 11.73
CA ILE A 7 14.02 1.41 12.46
C ILE A 7 14.31 1.10 13.93
N VAL A 8 14.50 2.14 14.75
CA VAL A 8 14.85 1.96 16.18
C VAL A 8 13.60 1.57 16.97
N SER A 9 12.48 2.21 16.65
CA SER A 9 11.17 1.88 17.22
C SER A 9 10.06 2.32 16.26
N LYS A 10 8.80 2.05 16.62
CA LYS A 10 7.65 2.56 15.86
C LYS A 10 7.71 4.08 15.66
N ASN A 11 8.30 4.84 16.58
CA ASN A 11 8.26 6.30 16.56
C ASN A 11 9.60 6.94 16.18
N LEU A 12 10.63 6.15 15.88
CA LEU A 12 11.99 6.64 15.65
C LEU A 12 12.68 5.87 14.52
N ILE A 13 13.07 6.61 13.48
CA ILE A 13 13.94 6.14 12.40
C ILE A 13 15.26 6.89 12.51
N SER A 14 16.38 6.15 12.50
CA SER A 14 17.72 6.72 12.50
C SER A 14 18.39 6.51 11.14
N ILE A 15 18.96 7.57 10.57
CA ILE A 15 19.64 7.58 9.27
C ILE A 15 21.09 7.98 9.50
N GLU A 16 22.01 7.08 9.20
CA GLU A 16 23.45 7.33 9.25
C GLU A 16 23.95 7.87 7.91
N LEU A 17 24.66 8.98 7.95
CA LEU A 17 25.26 9.68 6.81
C LEU A 17 26.79 9.69 6.95
N ILE A 18 27.47 9.54 5.83
CA ILE A 18 28.93 9.30 5.83
C ILE A 18 29.73 10.54 6.20
N ASN A 19 29.22 11.74 5.88
CA ASN A 19 29.92 12.99 6.11
C ASN A 19 28.95 14.18 6.19
N LYS A 20 29.50 15.36 6.49
CA LYS A 20 28.75 16.63 6.61
C LYS A 20 28.11 17.10 5.31
N GLN A 21 28.73 16.85 4.16
CA GLN A 21 28.18 17.24 2.86
C GLN A 21 26.89 16.45 2.56
N ASP A 22 26.86 15.18 2.96
CA ASP A 22 25.67 14.34 2.86
C ASP A 22 24.57 14.80 3.81
N LEU A 23 24.93 15.27 5.01
CA LEU A 23 24.00 15.90 5.95
C LEU A 23 23.39 17.19 5.38
N GLU A 24 24.19 18.08 4.81
CA GLU A 24 23.69 19.30 4.17
C GLU A 24 22.74 18.97 3.00
N SER A 25 23.08 17.94 2.21
CA SER A 25 22.23 17.46 1.12
C SER A 25 20.91 16.89 1.65
N PHE A 26 20.97 16.10 2.72
CA PHE A 26 19.78 15.58 3.40
C PHE A 26 18.88 16.71 3.89
N ILE A 27 19.42 17.68 4.63
CA ILE A 27 18.68 18.83 5.16
C ILE A 27 17.95 19.54 4.02
N LYS A 28 18.66 19.82 2.92
CA LYS A 28 18.11 20.54 1.77
C LYS A 28 16.91 19.86 1.12
N ILE A 29 16.88 18.52 1.10
CA ILE A 29 15.80 17.78 0.43
C ILE A 29 14.69 17.38 1.40
N PHE A 30 15.00 17.13 2.68
CA PHE A 30 14.03 16.69 3.68
C PHE A 30 13.30 17.83 4.38
N THR A 31 13.79 19.06 4.29
CA THR A 31 13.25 20.20 5.04
C THR A 31 12.93 21.37 4.10
N VAL A 32 12.08 22.29 4.56
CA VAL A 32 11.71 23.49 3.78
C VAL A 32 12.08 24.78 4.50
N LEU A 33 11.46 25.03 5.66
CA LEU A 33 11.62 26.29 6.42
C LEU A 33 12.37 26.09 7.72
N ASP A 34 12.01 25.03 8.45
CA ASP A 34 12.67 24.64 9.69
C ASP A 34 13.47 23.36 9.44
N LYS A 35 14.77 23.40 9.71
CA LYS A 35 15.64 22.23 9.59
C LYS A 35 15.24 21.12 10.58
N HIS A 36 14.53 21.43 11.65
CA HIS A 36 14.09 20.44 12.63
C HIS A 36 12.71 19.84 12.32
N ILE A 37 12.11 20.18 11.18
CA ILE A 37 10.80 19.67 10.78
C ILE A 37 10.87 19.15 9.34
N ALA A 38 10.46 17.91 9.13
CA ALA A 38 10.39 17.33 7.81
C ALA A 38 9.33 18.02 6.94
N ALA A 39 9.58 18.06 5.63
CA ALA A 39 8.63 18.61 4.68
C ALA A 39 7.29 17.85 4.72
N LYS A 40 6.17 18.60 4.80
CA LYS A 40 4.80 18.04 4.78
C LYS A 40 4.45 17.28 3.49
N THR A 41 5.29 17.38 2.46
CA THR A 41 5.17 16.57 1.25
C THR A 41 5.61 15.12 1.45
N LEU A 42 6.36 14.82 2.52
CA LEU A 42 6.88 13.48 2.83
C LEU A 42 6.01 12.71 3.80
N PHE A 43 5.39 13.43 4.74
CA PHE A 43 4.61 12.83 5.81
C PHE A 43 3.27 13.55 5.91
N THR A 44 2.21 12.78 6.14
CA THR A 44 0.85 13.31 6.36
C THR A 44 0.74 14.09 7.67
N GLU A 45 1.64 13.82 8.61
CA GLU A 45 1.72 14.43 9.93
C GLU A 45 3.12 15.03 10.14
N GLU A 46 3.26 15.84 11.17
CA GLU A 46 4.54 16.47 11.49
C GLU A 46 5.56 15.42 11.96
N VAL A 47 6.78 15.51 11.43
CA VAL A 47 7.92 14.68 11.82
C VAL A 47 9.06 15.59 12.22
N THR A 48 9.51 15.45 13.46
CA THR A 48 10.63 16.20 14.03
C THR A 48 11.95 15.56 13.59
N ILE A 49 12.95 16.39 13.35
CA ILE A 49 14.29 15.96 12.95
C ILE A 49 15.33 16.42 13.97
N GLU A 50 16.02 15.45 14.56
CA GLU A 50 17.20 15.68 15.39
C GLU A 50 18.49 15.32 14.65
N TYR A 51 19.53 16.11 14.90
CA TYR A 51 20.86 15.92 14.30
C TYR A 51 21.87 15.63 15.39
N LYS A 52 22.56 14.50 15.26
CA LYS A 52 23.58 14.02 16.19
C LYS A 52 24.84 13.65 15.43
N GLN A 53 25.98 13.66 16.11
CA GLN A 53 27.23 13.17 15.53
C GLN A 53 27.82 12.11 16.46
N HIS A 54 28.18 10.96 15.90
CA HIS A 54 28.81 9.87 16.63
C HIS A 54 29.99 9.30 15.84
N ASN A 55 31.19 9.33 16.40
CA ASN A 55 32.41 8.80 15.77
C ASN A 55 32.60 9.26 14.31
N CYS A 56 32.46 10.57 14.07
CA CYS A 56 32.55 11.21 12.74
C CYS A 56 31.46 10.82 11.73
N ILE A 57 30.44 10.07 12.15
CA ILE A 57 29.23 9.76 11.38
C ILE A 57 28.16 10.78 11.77
N GLU A 58 27.51 11.37 10.78
CA GLU A 58 26.36 12.24 11.00
C GLU A 58 25.11 11.35 11.11
N VAL A 59 24.31 11.56 12.16
CA VAL A 59 23.11 10.77 12.45
C VAL A 59 21.92 11.71 12.43
N VAL A 60 20.92 11.34 11.62
CA VAL A 60 19.63 12.02 11.57
C VAL A 60 18.58 11.15 12.19
N GLU A 61 17.87 11.66 13.18
CA GLU A 61 16.75 10.97 13.81
C GLU A 61 15.44 11.62 13.38
N LEU A 62 14.55 10.82 12.78
CA LEU A 62 13.20 11.20 12.44
C LEU A 62 12.26 10.69 13.54
N ILE A 63 11.50 11.60 14.15
CA ILE A 63 10.62 11.33 15.28
C ILE A 63 9.19 11.66 14.91
N LYS A 64 8.28 10.69 15.09
CA LYS A 64 6.86 10.82 14.78
C LYS A 64 6.01 10.28 15.92
N ASP A 65 5.20 11.12 16.55
CA ASP A 65 4.44 10.79 17.77
C ASP A 65 3.39 9.70 17.57
N THR A 66 2.70 9.71 16.42
CA THR A 66 1.71 8.69 16.05
C THR A 66 2.31 7.38 15.57
N GLY A 67 3.63 7.39 15.34
CA GLY A 67 4.40 6.29 14.82
C GLY A 67 4.45 6.24 13.30
N PHE A 68 5.54 5.68 12.81
CA PHE A 68 5.79 5.43 11.40
C PHE A 68 4.96 4.24 10.91
N THR A 69 4.50 4.39 9.67
CA THR A 69 3.87 3.34 8.86
C THR A 69 4.90 2.76 7.90
N TYR A 70 4.57 1.63 7.28
CA TYR A 70 5.40 1.07 6.21
C TYR A 70 5.54 2.05 5.03
N HIS A 71 4.47 2.80 4.72
CA HIS A 71 4.46 3.79 3.65
C HIS A 71 5.36 5.00 3.94
N ASP A 72 5.49 5.39 5.22
CA ASP A 72 6.41 6.45 5.60
C ASP A 72 7.87 6.06 5.27
N VAL A 73 8.25 4.82 5.58
CA VAL A 73 9.60 4.30 5.27
C VAL A 73 9.83 4.26 3.77
N GLU A 74 8.85 3.77 3.02
CA GLU A 74 8.91 3.75 1.56
C GLU A 74 9.05 5.17 0.97
N SER A 75 8.31 6.13 1.52
CA SER A 75 8.38 7.54 1.12
C SER A 75 9.76 8.14 1.39
N VAL A 76 10.38 7.81 2.53
CA VAL A 76 11.76 8.20 2.83
C VAL A 76 12.74 7.65 1.79
N LEU A 77 12.66 6.35 1.48
CA LEU A 77 13.55 5.70 0.51
C LEU A 77 13.37 6.27 -0.90
N ASN A 78 12.12 6.42 -1.35
CA ASN A 78 11.79 7.00 -2.65
C ASN A 78 12.27 8.45 -2.75
N HIS A 79 12.10 9.24 -1.69
CA HIS A 79 12.54 10.63 -1.67
C HIS A 79 14.06 10.76 -1.75
N LEU A 80 14.80 9.94 -0.99
CA LEU A 80 16.26 9.88 -1.09
C LEU A 80 16.70 9.55 -2.52
N SER A 81 16.10 8.52 -3.12
CA SER A 81 16.41 8.07 -4.49
C SER A 81 16.13 9.17 -5.53
N ASN A 82 14.93 9.76 -5.50
CA ASN A 82 14.49 10.79 -6.44
C ASN A 82 15.35 12.06 -6.39
N HIS A 83 15.98 12.33 -5.25
CA HIS A 83 16.88 13.45 -5.06
C HIS A 83 18.37 13.09 -5.21
N GLY A 84 18.68 11.89 -5.74
CA GLY A 84 20.04 11.46 -6.06
C GLY A 84 20.89 11.06 -4.86
N MET A 85 20.31 10.92 -3.67
CA MET A 85 21.02 10.37 -2.51
C MET A 85 21.11 8.86 -2.63
N LYS A 86 22.30 8.36 -2.96
CA LYS A 86 22.56 6.92 -3.07
C LYS A 86 22.32 6.20 -1.73
N VAL A 87 21.45 5.20 -1.77
CA VAL A 87 21.22 4.21 -0.71
C VAL A 87 21.66 2.83 -1.25
N PRO A 88 22.57 2.12 -0.57
CA PRO A 88 22.95 0.77 -1.00
C PRO A 88 21.75 -0.20 -0.98
N SER A 89 21.68 -1.14 -1.92
CA SER A 89 20.61 -2.14 -2.00
C SER A 89 20.48 -2.98 -0.71
N SER A 90 21.60 -3.34 -0.08
CA SER A 90 21.62 -4.00 1.23
C SER A 90 20.96 -3.18 2.34
N VAL A 91 21.10 -1.85 2.31
CA VAL A 91 20.45 -0.92 3.26
C VAL A 91 18.97 -0.80 2.95
N ILE A 92 18.57 -0.71 1.67
CA ILE A 92 17.16 -0.71 1.27
C ILE A 92 16.47 -1.97 1.77
N ALA A 93 17.04 -3.15 1.46
CA ALA A 93 16.48 -4.44 1.82
C ALA A 93 16.38 -4.64 3.33
N SER A 94 17.44 -4.29 4.07
CA SER A 94 17.44 -4.39 5.54
C SER A 94 16.42 -3.46 6.18
N THR A 95 16.25 -2.24 5.63
CA THR A 95 15.27 -1.25 6.12
C THR A 95 13.84 -1.72 5.89
N LEU A 96 13.51 -2.18 4.68
CA LEU A 96 12.18 -2.68 4.35
C LEU A 96 11.84 -3.95 5.16
N SER A 97 12.80 -4.86 5.32
CA SER A 97 12.64 -6.06 6.16
C SER A 97 12.45 -5.71 7.64
N SER A 98 13.21 -4.74 8.15
CA SER A 98 13.10 -4.28 9.53
C SER A 98 11.75 -3.59 9.78
N SER A 99 11.24 -2.85 8.80
CA SER A 99 9.91 -2.21 8.89
C SER A 99 8.78 -3.22 9.05
N TYR A 100 8.88 -4.37 8.37
CA TYR A 100 7.99 -5.50 8.58
C TYR A 100 8.15 -6.10 9.99
N ASN A 101 9.39 -6.38 10.41
CA ASN A 101 9.67 -7.01 11.71
C ASN A 101 9.32 -6.14 12.93
N HIS A 102 9.44 -4.81 12.80
CA HIS A 102 9.01 -3.85 13.83
C HIS A 102 7.49 -3.59 13.83
N ALA A 103 6.73 -4.36 13.03
CA ALA A 103 5.27 -4.29 12.94
C ALA A 103 4.76 -2.85 12.71
N LEU A 104 5.46 -2.09 11.85
CA LEU A 104 4.96 -0.78 11.42
C LEU A 104 3.58 -0.96 10.76
N GLU A 105 2.71 0.03 10.92
CA GLU A 105 1.36 -0.05 10.38
C GLU A 105 1.42 -0.25 8.86
N SER A 106 0.80 -1.34 8.41
CA SER A 106 0.94 -1.89 7.06
C SER A 106 -0.42 -2.33 6.50
N LYS A 107 -1.49 -1.66 6.95
CA LYS A 107 -2.87 -1.99 6.59
C LYS A 107 -3.11 -2.06 5.07
N ASP A 108 -2.41 -1.23 4.32
CA ASP A 108 -2.53 -1.08 2.86
C ASP A 108 -1.57 -1.97 2.04
N VAL A 109 -0.85 -2.89 2.69
CA VAL A 109 0.09 -3.79 2.00
C VAL A 109 -0.14 -5.25 2.39
N ALA A 110 0.18 -6.16 1.47
CA ALA A 110 0.26 -7.60 1.72
C ALA A 110 1.69 -8.06 1.52
N PHE A 111 2.23 -8.83 2.46
CA PHE A 111 3.59 -9.37 2.35
C PHE A 111 3.57 -10.82 1.88
N ALA A 112 4.28 -11.10 0.80
CA ALA A 112 4.59 -12.47 0.39
C ALA A 112 5.85 -12.91 1.16
N CYS A 113 5.68 -13.91 2.03
CA CYS A 113 6.75 -14.36 2.92
C CYS A 113 7.26 -15.74 2.51
N SER A 114 8.58 -15.91 2.48
CA SER A 114 9.26 -17.18 2.26
C SER A 114 10.25 -17.41 3.40
N LYS A 115 10.25 -18.61 3.98
CA LYS A 115 11.07 -18.96 5.16
C LYS A 115 10.93 -17.96 6.33
N GLY A 116 9.73 -17.43 6.53
CA GLY A 116 9.44 -16.45 7.58
C GLY A 116 9.91 -15.01 7.31
N LEU A 117 10.49 -14.73 6.14
CA LEU A 117 10.98 -13.41 5.77
C LEU A 117 10.17 -12.82 4.59
N PRO A 118 9.86 -11.51 4.62
CA PRO A 118 9.15 -10.86 3.52
C PRO A 118 10.04 -10.79 2.27
N GLN A 119 9.53 -11.27 1.15
CA GLN A 119 10.22 -11.26 -0.15
C GLN A 119 9.69 -10.15 -1.05
N PHE A 120 8.37 -10.00 -1.08
CA PHE A 120 7.67 -8.95 -1.81
C PHE A 120 6.60 -8.33 -0.91
N TYR A 121 6.34 -7.05 -1.11
CA TYR A 121 5.06 -6.47 -0.69
C TYR A 121 4.20 -6.18 -1.91
N ILE A 122 2.89 -6.20 -1.72
CA ILE A 122 1.89 -5.94 -2.75
C ILE A 122 0.93 -4.87 -2.26
N ARG A 123 0.70 -3.87 -3.12
CA ARG A 123 -0.35 -2.87 -2.99
C ARG A 123 -1.39 -3.05 -4.08
N VAL A 124 -2.62 -2.65 -3.81
CA VAL A 124 -3.70 -2.66 -4.80
C VAL A 124 -4.15 -1.23 -5.07
N ASN A 125 -4.22 -0.86 -6.34
CA ASN A 125 -4.72 0.43 -6.78
C ASN A 125 -5.43 0.29 -8.12
N LYS A 126 -6.72 0.66 -8.18
CA LYS A 126 -7.54 0.61 -9.40
C LYS A 126 -7.42 -0.74 -10.12
N ASN A 127 -7.72 -1.84 -9.43
CA ASN A 127 -7.58 -3.22 -9.95
C ASN A 127 -6.17 -3.63 -10.40
N THR A 128 -5.14 -2.86 -10.05
CA THR A 128 -3.74 -3.20 -10.34
C THR A 128 -3.06 -3.66 -9.06
N PHE A 129 -2.51 -4.87 -9.08
CA PHE A 129 -1.62 -5.35 -8.03
C PHE A 129 -0.20 -4.91 -8.37
N ILE A 130 0.38 -4.07 -7.51
CA ILE A 130 1.73 -3.53 -7.67
C ILE A 130 2.62 -4.28 -6.69
N MET A 131 3.51 -5.11 -7.23
CA MET A 131 4.42 -5.96 -6.48
C MET A 131 5.81 -5.31 -6.48
N THR A 132 6.39 -5.19 -5.30
CA THR A 132 7.73 -4.61 -5.13
C THR A 132 8.60 -5.57 -4.30
N PRO A 133 9.82 -5.88 -4.77
CA PRO A 133 10.75 -6.73 -4.04
C PRO A 133 11.25 -6.05 -2.77
N ILE A 134 11.61 -6.87 -1.78
CA ILE A 134 12.14 -6.44 -0.47
C ILE A 134 13.53 -7.03 -0.24
N SER A 135 13.74 -8.28 -0.60
CA SER A 135 15.02 -8.98 -0.45
C SER A 135 16.09 -8.36 -1.35
N GLU A 136 17.31 -8.23 -0.82
CA GLU A 136 18.45 -7.66 -1.55
C GLU A 136 18.68 -8.39 -2.88
N GLU A 137 18.54 -9.72 -2.87
CA GLU A 137 18.69 -10.58 -4.05
C GLU A 137 17.66 -10.30 -5.14
N ASP A 138 16.48 -9.78 -4.80
CA ASP A 138 15.34 -9.59 -5.73
C ASP A 138 15.08 -8.12 -6.08
N LEU A 139 15.80 -7.16 -5.46
CA LEU A 139 15.56 -5.72 -5.64
C LEU A 139 15.65 -5.26 -7.10
N GLU A 140 16.49 -5.89 -7.91
CA GLU A 140 16.70 -5.53 -9.33
C GLU A 140 15.87 -6.38 -10.31
N LEU A 141 14.95 -7.24 -9.82
CA LEU A 141 14.09 -8.14 -10.60
C LEU A 141 14.79 -9.10 -11.60
N SER A 142 16.12 -9.03 -11.75
CA SER A 142 16.95 -9.91 -12.58
C SER A 142 17.40 -11.17 -11.85
N SER A 143 16.90 -11.39 -10.64
CA SER A 143 17.15 -12.61 -9.88
C SER A 143 16.43 -13.79 -10.54
N GLN A 144 16.95 -15.00 -10.33
CA GLN A 144 16.31 -16.21 -10.85
C GLN A 144 14.85 -16.35 -10.39
N ASN A 145 14.56 -16.03 -9.12
CA ASN A 145 13.21 -16.14 -8.57
C ASN A 145 12.27 -15.07 -9.15
N SER A 146 12.78 -13.83 -9.32
CA SER A 146 12.02 -12.72 -9.89
C SER A 146 11.73 -12.94 -11.37
N GLU A 147 12.70 -13.40 -12.16
CA GLU A 147 12.51 -13.77 -13.56
C GLU A 147 11.46 -14.87 -13.70
N MET A 148 11.57 -15.93 -12.89
CA MET A 148 10.59 -17.02 -12.88
C MET A 148 9.18 -16.55 -12.52
N LEU A 149 9.05 -15.61 -11.57
CA LEU A 149 7.77 -14.98 -11.22
C LEU A 149 7.20 -14.21 -12.42
N ILE A 150 8.02 -13.36 -13.05
CA ILE A 150 7.61 -12.54 -14.19
C ILE A 150 7.15 -13.43 -15.35
N GLU A 151 7.89 -14.49 -15.68
CA GLU A 151 7.52 -15.46 -16.70
C GLU A 151 6.20 -16.17 -16.38
N SER A 152 6.04 -16.63 -15.13
CA SER A 152 4.82 -17.28 -14.67
C SER A 152 3.62 -16.35 -14.81
N LEU A 153 3.74 -15.08 -14.40
CA LEU A 153 2.66 -14.09 -14.52
C LEU A 153 2.35 -13.77 -15.98
N LYS A 154 3.35 -13.63 -16.85
CA LYS A 154 3.14 -13.34 -18.29
C LYS A 154 2.46 -14.47 -19.06
N SER A 155 2.42 -15.68 -18.50
CA SER A 155 1.78 -16.84 -19.15
C SER A 155 0.24 -16.83 -19.05
N GLU A 156 -0.35 -16.10 -18.11
CA GLU A 156 -1.80 -16.09 -17.80
C GLU A 156 -2.54 -14.87 -18.39
N LYS A 157 -2.43 -14.68 -19.71
CA LYS A 157 -2.88 -13.46 -20.40
C LYS A 157 -4.39 -13.23 -20.43
N SER A 158 -5.21 -14.23 -20.11
CA SER A 158 -6.68 -14.11 -20.21
C SER A 158 -7.31 -13.35 -19.04
N THR A 159 -6.62 -13.26 -17.91
CA THR A 159 -7.19 -12.70 -16.66
C THR A 159 -6.62 -11.30 -16.35
N TYR A 160 -5.36 -11.05 -16.75
CA TYR A 160 -4.67 -9.81 -16.47
C TYR A 160 -3.52 -9.57 -17.45
N ASP A 161 -3.05 -8.32 -17.50
CA ASP A 161 -1.76 -7.97 -18.11
C ASP A 161 -0.67 -7.91 -17.05
N CYS A 162 0.53 -8.41 -17.38
CA CYS A 162 1.72 -8.29 -16.55
C CYS A 162 2.71 -7.30 -17.19
N ILE A 163 2.94 -6.18 -16.51
CA ILE A 163 3.81 -5.09 -16.94
C ILE A 163 4.97 -4.99 -15.94
N VAL A 164 6.20 -4.94 -16.44
CA VAL A 164 7.40 -4.74 -15.61
C VAL A 164 7.93 -3.33 -15.89
N GLU A 165 8.07 -2.53 -14.85
CA GLU A 165 8.59 -1.16 -14.91
C GLU A 165 9.64 -0.99 -13.82
N GLU A 166 10.87 -0.63 -14.19
CA GLU A 166 11.97 -0.49 -13.24
C GLU A 166 12.08 -1.73 -12.34
N ASN A 167 11.91 -1.56 -11.03
CA ASN A 167 12.00 -2.60 -10.01
C ASN A 167 10.62 -3.04 -9.48
N ILE A 168 9.54 -2.80 -10.24
CA ILE A 168 8.19 -3.21 -9.86
C ILE A 168 7.52 -4.07 -10.93
N ILE A 169 6.63 -4.95 -10.48
CA ILE A 169 5.76 -5.76 -11.34
C ILE A 169 4.32 -5.30 -11.11
N LYS A 170 3.64 -4.90 -12.18
CA LYS A 170 2.24 -4.52 -12.17
C LYS A 170 1.41 -5.62 -12.83
N VAL A 171 0.41 -6.10 -12.11
CA VAL A 171 -0.60 -7.04 -12.61
C VAL A 171 -1.93 -6.30 -12.72
N VAL A 172 -2.31 -5.93 -13.94
CA VAL A 172 -3.51 -5.15 -14.25
C VAL A 172 -4.65 -6.11 -14.57
N VAL A 173 -5.62 -6.22 -13.66
CA VAL A 173 -6.71 -7.20 -13.77
C VAL A 173 -7.82 -6.70 -14.68
N HIS A 174 -8.16 -7.49 -15.70
CA HIS A 174 -9.24 -7.19 -16.64
C HIS A 174 -10.60 -7.63 -16.11
N SER A 175 -10.63 -8.80 -15.48
CA SER A 175 -11.84 -9.42 -14.94
C SER A 175 -11.49 -10.46 -13.88
N GLU A 176 -12.47 -10.81 -13.04
CA GLU A 176 -12.38 -11.96 -12.11
C GLU A 176 -11.21 -11.88 -11.12
N ILE A 177 -11.23 -10.86 -10.26
CA ILE A 177 -10.16 -10.56 -9.29
C ILE A 177 -9.75 -11.76 -8.41
N HIS A 178 -10.69 -12.64 -8.05
CA HIS A 178 -10.40 -13.85 -7.28
C HIS A 178 -9.52 -14.84 -8.05
N GLN A 179 -9.73 -14.96 -9.36
CA GLN A 179 -8.86 -15.79 -10.20
C GLN A 179 -7.50 -15.14 -10.36
N ALA A 180 -7.44 -13.82 -10.56
CA ALA A 180 -6.16 -13.10 -10.60
C ALA A 180 -5.35 -13.30 -9.31
N ILE A 181 -5.98 -13.15 -8.14
CA ILE A 181 -5.36 -13.43 -6.83
C ILE A 181 -4.81 -14.85 -6.78
N ASN A 182 -5.60 -15.86 -7.17
CA ASN A 182 -5.13 -17.25 -7.19
C ASN A 182 -3.93 -17.45 -8.10
N SER A 183 -3.91 -16.83 -9.28
CA SER A 183 -2.81 -16.93 -10.23
C SER A 183 -1.54 -16.21 -9.74
N ILE A 184 -1.68 -15.05 -9.11
CA ILE A 184 -0.57 -14.31 -8.46
C ILE A 184 0.03 -15.18 -7.36
N THR A 185 -0.81 -15.70 -6.45
CA THR A 185 -0.37 -16.53 -5.33
C THR A 185 0.34 -17.80 -5.80
N LYS A 186 -0.21 -18.50 -6.80
CA LYS A 186 0.44 -19.69 -7.39
C LYS A 186 1.79 -19.36 -8.01
N SER A 187 1.90 -18.22 -8.69
CA SER A 187 3.15 -17.79 -9.33
C SER A 187 4.22 -17.48 -8.28
N LEU A 188 3.86 -16.79 -7.19
CA LEU A 188 4.76 -16.54 -6.06
C LEU A 188 5.25 -17.83 -5.38
N ILE A 189 4.36 -18.81 -5.18
CA ILE A 189 4.73 -20.12 -4.61
C ILE A 189 5.68 -20.86 -5.56
N LYS A 190 5.37 -20.86 -6.86
CA LYS A 190 6.17 -21.55 -7.89
C LYS A 190 7.59 -20.97 -7.95
N SER A 191 7.75 -19.67 -7.74
CA SER A 191 9.03 -18.97 -7.73
C SER A 191 9.72 -18.95 -6.36
N CYS A 192 9.25 -19.72 -5.38
CA CYS A 192 9.80 -19.77 -4.02
C CYS A 192 9.76 -18.42 -3.24
N LEU A 193 8.96 -17.46 -3.68
CA LEU A 193 8.80 -16.13 -3.08
C LEU A 193 7.64 -16.07 -2.06
N LEU A 194 6.82 -17.12 -2.02
CA LEU A 194 5.78 -17.33 -1.00
C LEU A 194 5.82 -18.79 -0.53
N ALA A 195 5.85 -18.98 0.79
CA ALA A 195 5.75 -20.30 1.40
C ALA A 195 4.32 -20.83 1.30
N ARG A 196 4.15 -22.15 1.06
CA ARG A 196 2.82 -22.76 0.85
C ARG A 196 1.90 -22.65 2.07
N ASP A 197 2.47 -22.70 3.26
CA ASP A 197 1.75 -22.54 4.53
C ASP A 197 1.24 -21.12 4.76
N GLU A 198 1.81 -20.10 4.11
CA GLU A 198 1.32 -18.71 4.14
C GLU A 198 0.23 -18.43 3.07
N GLU A 199 -0.10 -19.40 2.20
CA GLU A 199 -0.95 -19.21 1.02
C GLU A 199 -2.31 -18.58 1.34
N GLU A 200 -3.07 -19.16 2.27
CA GLU A 200 -4.45 -18.72 2.53
C GLU A 200 -4.50 -17.37 3.25
N LYS A 201 -3.62 -17.14 4.21
CA LYS A 201 -3.47 -15.85 4.90
C LYS A 201 -3.10 -14.74 3.92
N PHE A 202 -2.20 -15.03 2.98
CA PHE A 202 -1.81 -14.09 1.95
C PHE A 202 -2.96 -13.78 0.97
N LYS A 203 -3.69 -14.79 0.49
CA LYS A 203 -4.88 -14.60 -0.35
C LYS A 203 -5.94 -13.77 0.35
N GLU A 204 -6.23 -14.04 1.62
CA GLU A 204 -7.18 -13.28 2.41
C GLU A 204 -6.79 -11.80 2.47
N LYS A 205 -5.51 -11.50 2.75
CA LYS A 205 -5.03 -10.12 2.76
C LYS A 205 -5.15 -9.46 1.38
N LEU A 206 -4.83 -10.16 0.29
CA LEU A 206 -5.03 -9.63 -1.07
C LEU A 206 -6.49 -9.34 -1.39
N ARG A 207 -7.42 -10.21 -0.97
CA ARG A 207 -8.87 -9.98 -1.13
C ARG A 207 -9.32 -8.75 -0.35
N GLN A 208 -8.84 -8.57 0.88
CA GLN A 208 -9.14 -7.38 1.70
C GLN A 208 -8.65 -6.09 1.03
N LEU A 209 -7.40 -6.07 0.52
CA LEU A 209 -6.86 -4.91 -0.19
C LEU A 209 -7.64 -4.58 -1.46
N ALA A 210 -7.98 -5.61 -2.24
CA ALA A 210 -8.74 -5.43 -3.47
C ALA A 210 -10.18 -4.96 -3.20
N PHE A 211 -10.81 -5.48 -2.14
CA PHE A 211 -12.11 -5.01 -1.68
C PHE A 211 -12.04 -3.56 -1.20
N LYS A 212 -10.97 -3.17 -0.50
CA LYS A 212 -10.74 -1.80 -0.05
C LYS A 212 -10.61 -0.80 -1.19
N ASP A 213 -9.82 -1.14 -2.20
CA ASP A 213 -9.69 -0.35 -3.43
C ASP A 213 -11.05 -0.16 -4.12
N GLN A 214 -11.81 -1.24 -4.29
CA GLN A 214 -13.14 -1.19 -4.88
C GLN A 214 -14.13 -0.37 -4.05
N ALA A 215 -14.13 -0.52 -2.71
CA ALA A 215 -14.97 0.25 -1.81
C ALA A 215 -14.67 1.75 -1.89
N PHE A 216 -13.40 2.14 -2.01
CA PHE A 216 -13.00 3.54 -2.16
C PHE A 216 -13.48 4.16 -3.49
N VAL A 217 -13.40 3.40 -4.60
CA VAL A 217 -13.93 3.82 -5.90
C VAL A 217 -15.44 4.06 -5.85
N GLU A 218 -16.16 3.14 -5.23
CA GLU A 218 -17.61 3.24 -5.10
C GLU A 218 -18.02 4.37 -4.13
N TYR A 219 -17.33 4.52 -3.00
CA TYR A 219 -17.53 5.63 -2.06
C TYR A 219 -17.36 6.99 -2.76
N SER A 220 -16.27 7.14 -3.52
CA SER A 220 -16.01 8.36 -4.29
C SER A 220 -17.12 8.65 -5.31
N SER A 221 -17.62 7.60 -5.97
CA SER A 221 -18.72 7.71 -6.94
C SER A 221 -20.02 8.18 -6.28
N ILE A 222 -20.39 7.59 -5.14
CA ILE A 222 -21.59 7.97 -4.39
C ILE A 222 -21.49 9.40 -3.86
N LYS A 223 -20.32 9.79 -3.34
CA LYS A 223 -20.06 11.14 -2.82
C LYS A 223 -20.25 12.24 -3.87
N THR A 224 -20.04 11.94 -5.16
CA THR A 224 -20.33 12.92 -6.22
C THR A 224 -21.81 13.25 -6.33
N ILE A 225 -22.71 12.35 -5.94
CA ILE A 225 -24.17 12.58 -5.98
C ILE A 225 -24.56 13.70 -5.00
N HIS A 226 -23.87 13.84 -3.87
CA HIS A 226 -24.11 14.94 -2.94
C HIS A 226 -23.76 16.31 -3.53
N ARG A 227 -22.95 16.39 -4.59
CA ARG A 227 -22.60 17.66 -5.26
C ARG A 227 -23.66 18.11 -6.26
N TYR A 228 -24.66 17.29 -6.57
CA TYR A 228 -25.71 17.69 -7.49
C TYR A 228 -26.65 18.76 -6.88
N PRO A 229 -27.25 19.63 -7.73
CA PRO A 229 -28.27 20.58 -7.28
C PRO A 229 -29.41 19.89 -6.54
N HIS A 230 -30.03 20.57 -5.57
CA HIS A 230 -31.02 19.96 -4.67
C HIS A 230 -32.25 19.39 -5.40
N ASN A 231 -32.59 19.94 -6.56
CA ASN A 231 -33.70 19.47 -7.41
C ASN A 231 -33.32 18.26 -8.31
N HIS A 232 -32.08 17.78 -8.26
CA HIS A 232 -31.64 16.65 -9.06
C HIS A 232 -32.40 15.37 -8.66
N PRO A 233 -32.86 14.53 -9.62
CA PRO A 233 -33.67 13.34 -9.30
C PRO A 233 -33.01 12.38 -8.30
N LEU A 234 -31.68 12.25 -8.33
CA LEU A 234 -30.93 11.39 -7.41
C LEU A 234 -30.90 11.90 -5.96
N ARG A 235 -31.07 13.22 -5.74
CA ARG A 235 -31.08 13.81 -4.37
C ARG A 235 -32.31 13.37 -3.57
N LYS A 236 -33.37 12.87 -4.22
CA LYS A 236 -34.52 12.26 -3.54
C LYS A 236 -34.18 11.01 -2.74
N HIS A 237 -33.02 10.40 -2.98
CA HIS A 237 -32.54 9.19 -2.32
C HIS A 237 -31.39 9.48 -1.33
N GLU A 238 -31.25 10.72 -0.84
CA GLU A 238 -30.14 11.17 0.02
C GLU A 238 -29.97 10.33 1.28
N SER A 239 -31.05 9.80 1.87
CA SER A 239 -30.94 8.88 3.02
C SER A 239 -30.20 7.60 2.67
N VAL A 240 -30.59 6.92 1.58
CA VAL A 240 -29.96 5.67 1.12
C VAL A 240 -28.50 5.91 0.74
N ILE A 241 -28.22 7.03 0.08
CA ILE A 241 -26.86 7.44 -0.29
C ILE A 241 -26.01 7.60 0.98
N LYS A 242 -26.52 8.32 1.99
CA LYS A 242 -25.82 8.53 3.27
C LYS A 242 -25.61 7.22 4.04
N ASP A 243 -26.56 6.29 4.00
CA ASP A 243 -26.40 4.99 4.64
C ASP A 243 -25.30 4.15 3.96
N ILE A 244 -25.24 4.15 2.63
CA ILE A 244 -24.11 3.51 1.90
C ILE A 244 -22.79 4.20 2.27
N GLU A 245 -22.74 5.53 2.25
CA GLU A 245 -21.53 6.28 2.63
C GLU A 245 -21.05 5.92 4.04
N ASN A 246 -21.95 5.86 5.01
CA ASN A 246 -21.61 5.49 6.39
C ASN A 246 -21.03 4.07 6.46
N ILE A 247 -21.64 3.10 5.77
CA ILE A 247 -21.14 1.72 5.74
C ILE A 247 -19.74 1.66 5.11
N LEU A 248 -19.51 2.37 4.00
CA LEU A 248 -18.20 2.39 3.34
C LEU A 248 -17.15 3.14 4.15
N CYS A 249 -17.51 4.27 4.79
CA CYS A 249 -16.63 4.98 5.72
C CYS A 249 -16.25 4.09 6.91
N ASP A 250 -17.21 3.43 7.54
CA ASP A 250 -16.96 2.50 8.65
C ASP A 250 -16.03 1.36 8.23
N PHE A 251 -16.22 0.82 7.02
CA PHE A 251 -15.34 -0.19 6.46
C PHE A 251 -13.91 0.34 6.21
N ILE A 252 -13.75 1.53 5.63
CA ILE A 252 -12.43 2.12 5.37
C ILE A 252 -11.65 2.33 6.68
N ILE A 253 -12.34 2.63 7.78
CA ILE A 253 -11.73 2.83 9.10
C ILE A 253 -11.39 1.50 9.78
N ASN A 254 -12.31 0.52 9.74
CA ASN A 254 -12.23 -0.69 10.57
C ASN A 254 -11.77 -1.95 9.81
N GLU A 255 -11.70 -1.89 8.48
CA GLU A 255 -11.24 -2.96 7.56
C GLU A 255 -11.95 -4.31 7.67
N ASN A 256 -13.17 -4.33 8.22
CA ASN A 256 -13.97 -5.55 8.33
C ASN A 256 -14.93 -5.68 7.13
N SER A 257 -14.48 -6.38 6.08
CA SER A 257 -15.27 -6.59 4.86
C SER A 257 -16.56 -7.38 5.13
N GLY A 258 -16.51 -8.42 5.96
CA GLY A 258 -17.69 -9.24 6.28
C GLY A 258 -18.83 -8.43 6.91
N PHE A 259 -18.51 -7.59 7.89
CA PHE A 259 -19.48 -6.70 8.53
C PHE A 259 -20.03 -5.64 7.55
N ALA A 260 -19.18 -5.09 6.68
CA ALA A 260 -19.60 -4.15 5.66
C ALA A 260 -20.60 -4.79 4.68
N ILE A 261 -20.31 -6.02 4.23
CA ILE A 261 -21.17 -6.78 3.32
C ILE A 261 -22.51 -7.12 3.97
N GLU A 262 -22.53 -7.53 5.24
CA GLU A 262 -23.78 -7.80 5.96
C GLU A 262 -24.68 -6.57 5.98
N ARG A 263 -24.11 -5.40 6.31
CA ARG A 263 -24.86 -4.14 6.33
C ARG A 263 -25.32 -3.69 4.94
N LEU A 264 -24.50 -3.88 3.91
CA LEU A 264 -24.88 -3.60 2.52
C LEU A 264 -26.02 -4.51 2.05
N ASN A 265 -26.00 -5.80 2.40
CA ASN A 265 -27.06 -6.75 2.09
C ASN A 265 -28.38 -6.37 2.76
N ARG A 266 -28.34 -6.00 4.04
CA ARG A 266 -29.52 -5.52 4.77
C ARG A 266 -30.08 -4.24 4.17
N LEU A 267 -29.22 -3.27 3.83
CA LEU A 267 -29.66 -2.06 3.16
C LEU A 267 -30.30 -2.40 1.80
N GLY A 268 -29.68 -3.30 1.02
CA GLY A 268 -30.20 -3.74 -0.27
C GLY A 268 -31.60 -4.35 -0.22
N SER A 269 -31.98 -5.04 0.85
CA SER A 269 -33.33 -5.60 1.02
C SER A 269 -34.37 -4.58 1.50
N GLU A 270 -33.94 -3.48 2.13
CA GLU A 270 -34.80 -2.40 2.64
C GLU A 270 -35.05 -1.30 1.59
N VAL A 271 -34.21 -1.21 0.56
CA VAL A 271 -34.27 -0.18 -0.49
C VAL A 271 -35.44 -0.39 -1.46
N SER A 272 -36.18 0.68 -1.74
CA SER A 272 -37.30 0.65 -2.70
C SER A 272 -36.83 0.20 -4.10
N PRO A 273 -37.59 -0.65 -4.81
CA PRO A 273 -37.30 -1.04 -6.20
C PRO A 273 -37.18 0.13 -7.17
N ASN A 274 -37.76 1.28 -6.84
CA ASN A 274 -37.71 2.50 -7.64
C ASN A 274 -36.41 3.30 -7.43
N THR A 275 -35.54 2.84 -6.53
CA THR A 275 -34.25 3.49 -6.30
C THR A 275 -33.37 3.35 -7.54
N PRO A 276 -32.84 4.45 -8.09
CA PRO A 276 -32.01 4.43 -9.28
C PRO A 276 -30.88 3.42 -9.17
N ARG A 277 -30.71 2.62 -10.23
CA ARG A 277 -29.69 1.57 -10.30
C ARG A 277 -28.27 2.09 -10.09
N ILE A 278 -28.01 3.37 -10.36
CA ILE A 278 -26.70 3.98 -10.08
C ILE A 278 -26.35 3.99 -8.58
N ILE A 279 -27.35 3.99 -7.69
CA ILE A 279 -27.19 3.96 -6.23
C ILE A 279 -27.08 2.50 -5.75
N THR A 280 -27.95 1.61 -6.24
CA THR A 280 -27.96 0.20 -5.81
C THR A 280 -26.85 -0.64 -6.45
N LYS A 281 -26.29 -0.22 -7.60
CA LYS A 281 -25.18 -0.91 -8.27
C LYS A 281 -23.93 -0.99 -7.39
N THR A 282 -23.69 -0.02 -6.50
CA THR A 282 -22.57 -0.09 -5.55
C THR A 282 -22.74 -1.25 -4.57
N ILE A 283 -23.96 -1.44 -4.05
CA ILE A 283 -24.30 -2.59 -3.20
C ILE A 283 -24.06 -3.89 -3.97
N ASP A 284 -24.63 -4.02 -5.17
CA ASP A 284 -24.48 -5.21 -6.01
C ASP A 284 -23.01 -5.53 -6.32
N LYS A 285 -22.20 -4.52 -6.63
CA LYS A 285 -20.79 -4.69 -6.96
C LYS A 285 -19.99 -5.18 -5.79
N LEU A 286 -20.15 -4.56 -4.62
CA LEU A 286 -19.36 -4.90 -3.43
C LEU A 286 -19.78 -6.26 -2.88
N VAL A 287 -21.08 -6.56 -2.84
CA VAL A 287 -21.59 -7.87 -2.41
C VAL A 287 -21.14 -8.98 -3.36
N LYS A 288 -21.16 -8.77 -4.68
CA LYS A 288 -20.64 -9.77 -5.63
C LYS A 288 -19.13 -9.91 -5.62
N PHE A 289 -18.42 -8.89 -5.14
CA PHE A 289 -16.97 -8.89 -5.06
C PHE A 289 -16.48 -9.76 -3.90
N HIS A 290 -17.18 -9.74 -2.76
CA HIS A 290 -16.85 -10.55 -1.59
C HIS A 290 -17.23 -12.02 -1.77
#